data_AF-A0A330LM54-F1
#
_entry.id   AF-A0A330LM54-F1
#
_cell.length_a   1.000
_cell.length_b   1.000
_cell.length_c   1.000
_cell.angle_alpha   90.00
_cell.angle_beta   90.00
_cell.angle_gamma   90.00
#
_symmetry.space_group_name_H-M   'P 1'
#
loop_
_entity.id
_entity.type
_entity.pdbx_description
1 polymer ?
#
loop_
_entity_poly.entity_id
_entity_poly.type
_entity_poly.pdbx_seq_one_letter_code
_entity_poly.pdbx_strand_id
1 'polypeptide(L)'
;MNSLGDLMQIYADKYDLNDLEGIKETAIPGVWFYRSSQGNQRQPFVYQSGIIVMGQGRKHIHIGNQPVHYGPEDYLVVGVPMPLECEALPENGEPLLGLTINVDPTLLHRLVNELEVASFEHAPRSKQETCGLSSVKMGTPMLASCKQWNGHRLTLSRC
;
A
#
# COMPACT_ATOMS: atom_id res chain seq x y z
N MET A 1 2.63 7.30 -20.85
CA MET A 1 2.44 6.15 -19.93
C MET A 1 1.79 6.71 -18.68
N ASN A 2 0.64 6.20 -18.26
CA ASN A 2 -0.05 6.74 -17.10
C ASN A 2 0.75 6.43 -15.81
N SER A 3 0.76 7.39 -14.89
CA SER A 3 1.28 7.22 -13.53
C SER A 3 0.34 6.30 -12.74
N LEU A 4 0.79 5.83 -11.57
CA LEU A 4 -0.11 5.05 -10.68
C LEU A 4 -1.24 5.94 -10.14
N GLY A 5 -0.94 7.20 -9.81
CA GLY A 5 -1.94 8.20 -9.41
C GLY A 5 -3.02 8.39 -10.48
N ASP A 6 -2.62 8.54 -11.75
CA ASP A 6 -3.57 8.72 -12.88
C ASP A 6 -4.55 7.53 -12.97
N LEU A 7 -4.06 6.31 -12.76
CA LEU A 7 -4.90 5.11 -12.76
C LEU A 7 -5.81 5.10 -11.53
N MET A 8 -5.32 5.45 -10.35
CA MET A 8 -6.16 5.56 -9.16
C MET A 8 -7.25 6.62 -9.32
N GLN A 9 -6.96 7.73 -10.02
CA GLN A 9 -7.97 8.74 -10.34
C GLN A 9 -9.02 8.20 -11.31
N ILE A 10 -8.61 7.50 -12.39
CA ILE A 10 -9.55 6.82 -13.30
C ILE A 10 -10.43 5.82 -12.54
N TYR A 11 -9.87 5.11 -11.56
CA TYR A 11 -10.65 4.21 -10.70
C TYR A 11 -11.66 4.99 -9.86
N ALA A 12 -11.26 6.11 -9.24
CA ALA A 12 -12.16 6.95 -8.47
C ALA A 12 -13.31 7.51 -9.33
N ASP A 13 -13.02 7.99 -10.54
CA ASP A 13 -14.03 8.48 -11.48
C ASP A 13 -15.02 7.39 -11.87
N LYS A 14 -14.51 6.19 -12.20
CA LYS A 14 -15.32 5.07 -12.67
C LYS A 14 -16.28 4.54 -11.60
N TYR A 15 -15.88 4.57 -10.33
CA TYR A 15 -16.65 4.01 -9.21
C TYR A 15 -17.28 5.06 -8.31
N ASP A 16 -17.35 6.32 -8.78
CA ASP A 16 -17.96 7.46 -8.08
C ASP A 16 -17.39 7.64 -6.65
N LEU A 17 -16.06 7.66 -6.56
CA LEU A 17 -15.32 7.79 -5.30
C LEU A 17 -14.68 9.17 -5.14
N ASN A 18 -15.03 10.14 -5.99
CA ASN A 18 -14.43 11.47 -5.96
C ASN A 18 -14.82 12.30 -4.73
N ASP A 19 -15.87 11.91 -4.00
CA ASP A 19 -16.25 12.51 -2.72
C ASP A 19 -15.87 11.63 -1.52
N LEU A 20 -15.14 10.52 -1.74
CA LEU A 20 -14.72 9.62 -0.67
C LEU A 20 -13.66 10.31 0.22
N GLU A 21 -13.93 10.35 1.53
CA GLU A 21 -12.98 10.72 2.57
C GLU A 21 -12.78 9.52 3.51
N GLY A 22 -11.72 8.75 3.28
CA GLY A 22 -11.41 7.54 4.01
C GLY A 22 -11.12 6.34 3.11
N ILE A 23 -11.62 5.16 3.50
CA ILE A 23 -11.38 3.90 2.80
C ILE A 23 -12.68 3.27 2.30
N LYS A 24 -12.61 2.55 1.18
CA LYS A 24 -13.68 1.72 0.64
C LYS A 24 -13.11 0.43 0.09
N GLU A 25 -13.72 -0.71 0.43
CA GLU A 25 -13.31 -1.99 -0.15
C GLU A 25 -13.59 -2.00 -1.67
N THR A 26 -12.65 -2.58 -2.41
CA THR A 26 -12.75 -2.71 -3.86
C THR A 26 -13.47 -4.01 -4.23
N ALA A 27 -13.67 -4.27 -5.53
CA ALA A 27 -14.22 -5.55 -5.97
C ALA A 27 -13.28 -6.74 -5.72
N ILE A 28 -12.00 -6.50 -5.38
CA ILE A 28 -11.06 -7.55 -5.00
C ILE A 28 -11.06 -7.67 -3.47
N PRO A 29 -11.44 -8.83 -2.91
CA PRO A 29 -11.48 -9.03 -1.46
C PRO A 29 -10.12 -8.72 -0.81
N GLY A 30 -10.16 -7.97 0.30
CA GLY A 30 -8.95 -7.59 1.03
C GLY A 30 -8.13 -6.48 0.38
N VAL A 31 -8.58 -5.92 -0.75
CA VAL A 31 -8.00 -4.72 -1.36
C VAL A 31 -8.94 -3.53 -1.14
N TRP A 32 -8.40 -2.49 -0.52
CA TRP A 32 -9.12 -1.29 -0.10
C TRP A 32 -8.55 -0.08 -0.81
N PHE A 33 -9.44 0.75 -1.35
CA PHE A 33 -9.10 2.05 -1.93
C PHE A 33 -9.18 3.13 -0.87
N TYR A 34 -8.15 3.98 -0.79
CA TYR A 34 -8.09 5.13 0.09
C TYR A 34 -8.10 6.42 -0.73
N ARG A 35 -8.95 7.36 -0.32
CA ARG A 35 -8.95 8.73 -0.83
C ARG A 35 -9.10 9.72 0.33
N SER A 36 -8.37 10.83 0.29
CA SER A 36 -8.70 12.00 1.11
C SER A 36 -8.28 13.30 0.44
N SER A 37 -9.16 14.30 0.40
CA SER A 37 -8.86 15.60 -0.21
C SER A 37 -7.92 16.47 0.63
N GLN A 38 -8.10 16.47 1.95
CA GLN A 38 -7.37 17.34 2.87
C GLN A 38 -6.23 16.63 3.62
N GLY A 39 -6.24 15.30 3.63
CA GLY A 39 -5.32 14.53 4.46
C GLY A 39 -5.59 14.74 5.95
N ASN A 40 -4.54 14.78 6.76
CA ASN A 40 -4.66 15.02 8.19
C ASN A 40 -3.37 15.55 8.83
N GLN A 41 -3.53 16.23 9.95
CA GLN A 41 -2.44 16.48 10.90
C GLN A 41 -2.05 15.19 11.62
N ARG A 42 -0.85 15.20 12.23
CA ARG A 42 -0.34 14.09 13.05
C ARG A 42 -1.38 13.63 14.07
N GLN A 43 -1.87 12.40 13.91
CA GLN A 43 -2.87 11.80 14.78
C GLN A 43 -2.67 10.28 14.91
N PRO A 44 -3.16 9.64 15.98
CA PRO A 44 -2.98 8.21 16.21
C PRO A 44 -3.82 7.34 15.25
N PHE A 45 -3.23 6.25 14.76
CA PHE A 45 -3.87 5.21 13.96
C PHE A 45 -3.36 3.82 14.38
N VAL A 46 -4.13 2.79 14.03
CA VAL A 46 -3.67 1.40 14.07
C VAL A 46 -3.63 0.88 12.64
N TYR A 47 -2.44 0.60 12.13
CA TYR A 47 -2.30 -0.03 10.81
C TYR A 47 -2.39 -1.54 10.99
N GLN A 48 -3.20 -2.18 10.15
CA GLN A 48 -3.27 -3.65 10.08
C GLN A 48 -2.10 -4.20 9.25
N SER A 49 -1.79 -5.48 9.44
CA SER A 49 -0.77 -6.15 8.64
C SER A 49 -1.17 -6.19 7.17
N GLY A 50 -0.23 -5.84 6.30
CA GLY A 50 -0.48 -5.77 4.87
C GLY A 50 0.51 -4.88 4.13
N ILE A 51 0.14 -4.55 2.90
CA ILE A 51 0.90 -3.69 2.00
C ILE A 51 0.07 -2.43 1.72
N ILE A 52 0.66 -1.26 1.87
CA ILE A 52 0.00 0.02 1.57
C ILE A 52 0.77 0.71 0.45
N VAL A 53 0.08 1.02 -0.64
CA VAL A 53 0.65 1.67 -1.82
C VAL A 53 0.10 3.07 -1.95
N MET A 54 0.96 4.06 -2.22
CA MET A 54 0.53 5.43 -2.51
C MET A 54 0.66 5.72 -4.00
N GLY A 55 -0.43 6.18 -4.62
CA GLY A 55 -0.43 6.72 -5.96
C GLY A 55 -0.24 8.24 -5.99
N GLN A 56 -0.73 8.94 -4.96
CA GLN A 56 -0.73 10.41 -4.89
C GLN A 56 -0.70 10.91 -3.45
N GLY A 57 0.01 12.03 -3.23
CA GLY A 57 0.28 12.56 -1.90
C GLY A 57 1.31 11.74 -1.13
N ARG A 58 1.63 12.19 0.09
CA ARG A 58 2.67 11.57 0.92
C ARG A 58 2.19 11.38 2.35
N LYS A 59 2.75 10.39 3.05
CA LYS A 59 2.44 10.10 4.44
C LYS A 59 3.72 10.06 5.27
N HIS A 60 3.65 10.65 6.46
CA HIS A 60 4.70 10.63 7.46
C HIS A 60 4.21 9.83 8.65
N ILE A 61 4.86 8.70 8.88
CA ILE A 61 4.58 7.80 9.99
C ILE A 61 5.58 8.07 11.11
N HIS A 62 5.08 8.29 12.32
CA HIS A 62 5.88 8.49 13.51
C HIS A 62 5.72 7.29 14.44
N ILE A 63 6.79 6.51 14.60
CA ILE A 63 6.83 5.35 15.50
C ILE A 63 8.12 5.42 16.31
N GLY A 64 7.98 5.53 17.63
CA GLY A 64 9.11 5.70 18.54
C GLY A 64 10.01 6.87 18.09
N ASN A 65 11.30 6.57 17.88
CA ASN A 65 12.31 7.55 17.45
C ASN A 65 12.62 7.50 15.95
N GLN A 66 11.87 6.71 15.16
CA GLN A 66 12.14 6.50 13.74
C GLN A 66 10.93 6.96 12.90
N PRO A 67 11.02 8.14 12.25
CA PRO A 67 10.01 8.52 11.28
C PRO A 67 10.17 7.68 10.00
N VAL A 68 9.06 7.25 9.43
CA VAL A 68 9.00 6.54 8.15
C VAL A 68 8.17 7.37 7.18
N HIS A 69 8.77 7.73 6.05
CA HIS A 69 8.11 8.52 5.00
C HIS A 69 7.89 7.66 3.76
N TYR A 70 6.73 7.82 3.13
CA TYR A 70 6.43 7.17 1.85
C TYR A 70 5.47 8.04 1.05
N GLY A 71 5.61 8.00 -0.27
CA GLY A 71 4.81 8.77 -1.21
C GLY A 71 4.61 8.00 -2.52
N PRO A 72 4.36 8.69 -3.63
CA PRO A 72 4.21 8.04 -4.92
C PRO A 72 5.44 7.19 -5.24
N GLU A 73 5.21 6.01 -5.83
CA GLU A 73 6.26 5.02 -6.15
C GLU A 73 6.86 4.28 -4.94
N ASP A 74 6.42 4.57 -3.71
CA ASP A 74 6.76 3.80 -2.52
C ASP A 74 5.57 2.94 -2.07
N TYR A 75 5.90 1.85 -1.38
CA TYR A 75 4.93 1.07 -0.62
C TYR A 75 5.42 0.82 0.79
N LEU A 76 4.48 0.71 1.72
CA LEU A 76 4.70 0.41 3.11
C LEU A 76 4.35 -1.06 3.35
N VAL A 77 5.27 -1.80 3.96
CA VAL A 77 5.03 -3.16 4.45
C VAL A 77 4.79 -3.08 5.94
N VAL A 78 3.64 -3.56 6.39
CA VAL A 78 3.25 -3.67 7.80
C VAL A 78 3.21 -5.15 8.15
N GLY A 79 4.19 -5.64 8.89
CA GLY A 79 4.29 -7.06 9.22
C GLY A 79 3.33 -7.51 10.32
N VAL A 80 2.99 -6.61 11.25
CA VAL A 80 2.10 -6.86 12.39
C VAL A 80 1.24 -5.64 12.67
N PRO A 81 0.01 -5.80 13.19
CA PRO A 81 -0.80 -4.66 13.58
C PRO A 81 -0.08 -3.79 14.61
N MET A 82 0.00 -2.48 14.37
CA MET A 82 0.74 -1.57 15.24
C MET A 82 0.10 -0.20 15.40
N PRO A 83 0.06 0.35 16.63
CA PRO A 83 -0.30 1.74 16.86
C PRO A 83 0.84 2.66 16.43
N LEU A 84 0.50 3.72 15.71
CA LEU A 84 1.42 4.72 15.19
C LEU A 84 0.73 6.08 15.13
N GLU A 85 1.50 7.14 14.93
CA GLU A 85 0.93 8.42 14.55
C GLU A 85 1.20 8.66 13.06
N CYS A 86 0.20 9.09 12.31
CA CYS A 86 0.31 9.36 10.89
C CYS A 86 -0.04 10.82 10.64
N GLU A 87 0.74 11.46 9.77
CA GLU A 87 0.38 12.70 9.08
C GLU A 87 0.21 12.36 7.60
N ALA A 88 -0.84 12.88 6.97
CA ALA A 88 -1.17 12.64 5.58
C ALA A 88 -1.25 13.97 4.85
N LEU A 89 -0.39 14.15 3.84
CA LEU A 89 -0.17 15.43 3.19
C LEU A 89 -0.62 15.34 1.71
N PRO A 90 -1.66 16.08 1.32
CA PRO A 90 -1.97 16.27 -0.10
C PRO A 90 -0.87 17.10 -0.77
N GLU A 91 -0.74 16.97 -2.09
CA GLU A 91 0.27 17.66 -2.88
C GLU A 91 -0.37 18.38 -4.06
N ASN A 92 0.07 19.60 -4.35
CA ASN A 92 -0.37 20.37 -5.51
C ASN A 92 -1.90 20.59 -5.62
N GLY A 93 -2.61 20.57 -4.48
CA GLY A 93 -4.08 20.72 -4.44
C GLY A 93 -4.85 19.45 -4.82
N GLU A 94 -4.14 18.34 -5.01
CA GLU A 94 -4.73 17.07 -5.39
C GLU A 94 -4.96 16.15 -4.17
N PRO A 95 -5.95 15.23 -4.23
CA PRO A 95 -6.24 14.33 -3.13
C PRO A 95 -5.10 13.32 -2.92
N LEU A 96 -5.01 12.78 -1.70
CA LEU A 96 -4.26 11.56 -1.46
C LEU A 96 -5.00 10.37 -2.07
N LEU A 97 -4.28 9.53 -2.80
CA LEU A 97 -4.79 8.29 -3.36
C LEU A 97 -3.89 7.12 -2.97
N GLY A 98 -4.48 6.05 -2.48
CA GLY A 98 -3.73 4.86 -2.09
C GLY A 98 -4.55 3.57 -2.12
N LEU A 99 -3.83 2.46 -1.99
CA LEU A 99 -4.39 1.12 -1.86
C LEU A 99 -3.85 0.47 -0.60
N THR A 100 -4.69 -0.29 0.09
CA THR A 100 -4.29 -1.19 1.16
C THR A 100 -4.65 -2.62 0.77
N ILE A 101 -3.66 -3.50 0.82
CA ILE A 101 -3.79 -4.92 0.51
C ILE A 101 -3.55 -5.67 1.81
N ASN A 102 -4.62 -6.25 2.36
CA ASN A 102 -4.52 -7.08 3.55
C ASN A 102 -3.84 -8.39 3.18
N VAL A 103 -2.87 -8.79 3.98
CA VAL A 103 -2.21 -10.09 3.83
C VAL A 103 -2.75 -11.02 4.89
N ASP A 104 -3.40 -12.11 4.46
CA ASP A 104 -3.87 -13.16 5.35
C ASP A 104 -2.67 -13.84 6.02
N PRO A 105 -2.60 -13.87 7.36
CA PRO A 105 -1.53 -14.56 8.08
C PRO A 105 -1.37 -16.03 7.67
N THR A 106 -2.48 -16.72 7.37
CA THR A 106 -2.49 -18.12 6.93
C THR A 106 -1.77 -18.28 5.58
N LEU A 107 -2.05 -17.37 4.63
CA LEU A 107 -1.37 -17.36 3.34
C LEU A 107 0.12 -17.04 3.53
N LEU A 108 0.44 -16.05 4.36
CA LEU A 108 1.83 -15.67 4.64
C LEU A 108 2.61 -16.85 5.22
N HIS A 109 2.06 -17.57 6.21
CA HIS A 109 2.71 -18.76 6.78
C HIS A 109 2.97 -19.84 5.73
N ARG A 110 2.02 -20.07 4.82
CA ARG A 110 2.22 -21.03 3.72
C ARG A 110 3.35 -20.60 2.79
N LEU A 111 3.38 -19.32 2.39
CA LEU A 111 4.43 -18.79 1.51
C LEU A 111 5.81 -18.85 2.16
N VAL A 112 5.92 -18.54 3.45
CA VAL A 112 7.18 -18.67 4.21
C VAL A 112 7.65 -20.12 4.23
N ASN A 113 6.75 -21.07 4.50
CA ASN A 113 7.10 -22.50 4.49
C ASN A 113 7.57 -22.96 3.10
N GLU A 114 6.94 -22.47 2.02
CA GLU A 114 7.38 -22.79 0.64
C GLU A 114 8.78 -22.23 0.34
N LEU A 115 9.12 -21.03 0.83
CA LEU A 115 10.46 -20.45 0.70
C LEU A 115 11.50 -21.22 1.51
N GLU A 116 11.17 -21.67 2.72
CA GLU A 116 12.04 -22.50 3.54
C GLU A 116 12.34 -23.86 2.88
N VAL A 117 11.32 -24.50 2.32
CA VAL A 117 11.47 -25.76 1.56
C VAL A 117 12.33 -25.55 0.30
N ALA A 118 12.22 -24.38 -0.33
CA ALA A 118 13.04 -24.01 -1.47
C ALA A 118 14.49 -23.61 -1.09
N SER A 119 14.86 -23.68 0.20
CA SER A 119 16.15 -23.22 0.73
C SER A 119 16.46 -21.77 0.34
N PHE A 120 15.45 -20.91 0.30
CA PHE A 120 15.62 -19.52 -0.06
C PHE A 120 16.43 -18.79 1.03
N GLU A 121 17.62 -18.32 0.67
CA GLU A 121 18.45 -17.51 1.57
C GLU A 121 18.01 -16.05 1.51
N HIS A 122 17.55 -15.53 2.64
CA HIS A 122 17.21 -14.12 2.77
C HIS A 122 18.50 -13.29 2.82
N ALA A 123 18.54 -12.18 2.09
CA ALA A 123 19.63 -11.22 2.23
C ALA A 123 19.74 -10.75 3.70
N PRO A 124 20.96 -10.59 4.24
CA PRO A 124 21.13 -10.19 5.63
C PRO A 124 20.42 -8.87 5.91
N ARG A 125 19.53 -8.87 6.90
CA ARG A 125 18.75 -7.71 7.33
C ARG A 125 19.67 -6.53 7.62
N SER A 126 19.41 -5.39 7.01
CA SER A 126 20.17 -4.17 7.31
C SER A 126 19.89 -3.78 8.78
N LYS A 127 20.91 -3.28 9.51
CA LYS A 127 20.81 -2.93 10.95
C LYS A 127 19.75 -1.85 11.27
N GLN A 128 19.09 -1.26 10.26
CA GLN A 128 18.12 -0.18 10.42
C GLN A 128 16.66 -0.65 10.48
N GLU A 129 16.37 -1.91 10.16
CA GLU A 129 15.00 -2.44 10.15
C GLU A 129 14.63 -3.02 11.52
N THR A 130 14.50 -2.21 12.56
CA THR A 130 14.09 -2.71 13.89
C THR A 130 12.58 -2.66 14.13
N CYS A 131 11.84 -1.92 13.30
CA CYS A 131 10.39 -1.81 13.39
C CYS A 131 9.72 -2.85 12.46
N GLY A 132 8.57 -3.40 12.85
CA GLY A 132 7.73 -4.26 11.97
C GLY A 132 7.08 -3.52 10.79
N LEU A 133 7.65 -2.36 10.44
CA LEU A 133 7.19 -1.43 9.43
C LEU A 133 8.38 -1.01 8.56
N SER A 134 8.25 -1.09 7.24
CA SER A 134 9.28 -0.64 6.31
C SER A 134 8.68 0.04 5.09
N SER A 135 9.28 1.17 4.69
CA SER A 135 8.98 1.87 3.43
C SER A 135 9.97 1.39 2.37
N VAL A 136 9.45 0.96 1.22
CA VAL A 136 10.24 0.35 0.16
C VAL A 136 9.90 1.02 -1.17
N LYS A 137 10.93 1.38 -1.94
CA LYS A 137 10.77 1.85 -3.32
C LYS A 137 10.19 0.73 -4.18
N MET A 138 9.11 0.99 -4.91
CA MET A 138 8.56 0.02 -5.84
C MET A 138 9.52 -0.20 -7.01
N GLY A 139 10.02 -1.43 -7.16
CA GLY A 139 10.73 -1.84 -8.36
C GLY A 139 9.78 -1.96 -9.57
N THR A 140 10.33 -2.04 -10.78
CA THR A 140 9.56 -2.17 -12.03
C THR A 140 8.47 -3.25 -12.00
N PRO A 141 8.71 -4.47 -11.46
CA PRO A 141 7.67 -5.50 -11.40
C PRO A 141 6.48 -5.09 -10.51
N MET A 142 6.75 -4.50 -9.35
CA MET A 142 5.71 -4.05 -8.41
C MET A 142 4.87 -2.91 -9.01
N LEU A 143 5.53 -1.93 -9.66
CA LEU A 143 4.84 -0.86 -10.37
C LEU A 143 3.95 -1.41 -11.49
N ALA A 144 4.43 -2.39 -12.26
CA ALA A 144 3.65 -3.01 -13.32
C ALA A 144 2.39 -3.73 -12.78
N SER A 145 2.52 -4.48 -11.69
CA SER A 145 1.37 -5.13 -11.01
C SER A 145 0.34 -4.10 -10.54
N CYS A 146 0.79 -3.00 -9.91
CA CYS A 146 -0.10 -1.93 -9.47
C CYS A 146 -0.84 -1.27 -10.65
N LYS A 147 -0.17 -1.09 -11.80
CA LYS A 147 -0.77 -0.50 -13.00
C LYS A 147 -1.75 -1.44 -13.71
N GLN A 148 -1.51 -2.75 -13.66
CA GLN A 148 -2.38 -3.76 -14.28
C GLN A 148 -3.70 -3.97 -13.52
N TRP A 149 -3.73 -3.65 -12.23
CA TRP A 149 -4.92 -3.78 -11.38
C TRP A 149 -6.17 -3.08 -11.96
N ASN A 150 -5.99 -1.99 -12.72
CA ASN A 150 -7.09 -1.19 -13.24
C ASN A 150 -7.66 -1.65 -14.60
N GLY A 151 -7.09 -2.71 -15.20
CA GLY A 151 -7.19 -2.92 -16.66
C GLY A 151 -7.83 -4.22 -17.15
N HIS A 152 -7.82 -5.33 -16.41
CA HIS A 152 -8.24 -6.61 -16.98
C HIS A 152 -9.37 -7.29 -16.20
N ARG A 153 -10.54 -7.29 -16.86
CA ARG A 153 -11.45 -8.42 -16.89
C ARG A 153 -10.58 -9.67 -17.02
N LEU A 154 -10.49 -10.47 -15.96
CA LEU A 154 -9.90 -11.80 -15.98
C LEU A 154 -10.60 -12.59 -17.08
N THR A 155 -10.05 -12.60 -18.29
CA THR A 155 -10.33 -13.66 -19.24
C THR A 155 -9.71 -14.91 -18.64
N LEU A 156 -10.54 -15.68 -17.94
CA LEU A 156 -10.40 -17.12 -17.80
C LEU A 156 -10.42 -17.73 -19.20
N SER A 157 -9.34 -17.56 -19.96
CA SER A 157 -9.03 -18.39 -21.10
C SER A 157 -8.24 -19.58 -20.59
N ARG A 158 -8.97 -20.69 -20.42
CA ARG A 158 -8.52 -22.08 -20.48
C ARG A 158 -7.00 -22.27 -20.65
N CYS A 159 -6.39 -22.92 -19.67
CA CYS A 159 -5.61 -24.14 -19.86
C CYS A 159 -5.95 -25.09 -18.71
#